data_AF-F4MX05-F1
#
_entry.id   AF-F4MX05-F1
#
_cell.length_a   1.000
_cell.length_b   1.000
_cell.length_c   1.000
_cell.angle_alpha   90.00
_cell.angle_beta   90.00
_cell.angle_gamma   90.00
#
_symmetry.space_group_name_H-M   'P 1'
#
loop_
_entity.id
_entity.type
_entity.pdbx_description
1 polymer ?
#
loop_
_entity_poly.entity_id
_entity_poly.type
_entity_poly.pdbx_seq_one_letter_code
_entity_poly.pdbx_strand_id
1 'polypeptide(L)'
;MAAAFQGVDKLLLISSSEVGQRVAQHAAVINAAKHAGVKLLAYTSLLHADKSTLGLGDEHRATEALLRESGLPVVLLRNGWYTETTPQVLRHPWIMVHSSVQPVVGVSPQLPAKIMRKPLLRC
;
A
#
# COMPACT_ATOMS: atom_id res chain seq x y z
N MET A 1 -7.81 21.58 8.30
CA MET A 1 -7.78 20.10 8.49
C MET A 1 -7.77 19.65 9.96
N ALA A 2 -6.91 20.15 10.85
CA ALA A 2 -6.74 19.59 12.20
C ALA A 2 -8.02 19.50 13.06
N ALA A 3 -8.97 20.42 12.92
CA ALA A 3 -10.24 20.38 13.65
C ALA A 3 -11.09 19.13 13.34
N ALA A 4 -10.98 18.56 12.13
CA ALA A 4 -11.75 17.40 11.71
C ALA A 4 -11.28 16.08 12.35
N PHE A 5 -10.10 16.07 12.98
CA PHE A 5 -9.52 14.87 13.58
C PHE A 5 -9.52 14.88 15.12
N GLN A 6 -10.09 15.92 15.75
CA GLN A 6 -10.20 15.98 17.20
C GLN A 6 -11.04 14.82 17.73
N GLY A 7 -10.48 14.06 18.69
CA GLY A 7 -11.11 12.88 19.28
C GLY A 7 -11.10 11.62 18.39
N VAL A 8 -10.42 11.64 17.24
CA VAL A 8 -10.33 10.47 16.36
C VAL A 8 -9.20 9.55 16.83
N ASP A 9 -9.57 8.35 17.29
CA ASP A 9 -8.59 7.32 17.66
C ASP A 9 -8.05 6.56 16.44
N LYS A 10 -8.87 6.36 15.41
CA LYS A 10 -8.52 5.57 14.21
C LYS A 10 -8.96 6.28 12.93
N LEU A 11 -8.06 6.36 11.96
CA LEU A 11 -8.29 7.02 10.67
C LEU A 11 -8.11 6.04 9.51
N LEU A 12 -9.03 6.06 8.54
CA LEU A 12 -8.85 5.42 7.24
C LEU A 12 -8.60 6.49 6.18
N LEU A 13 -7.39 6.52 5.62
CA LEU A 13 -7.06 7.35 4.48
C LEU A 13 -7.31 6.56 3.19
N ILE A 14 -8.36 6.94 2.47
CA ILE A 14 -8.62 6.44 1.12
C ILE A 14 -7.77 7.23 0.13
N SER A 15 -7.12 6.54 -0.79
CA SER A 15 -6.25 7.16 -1.77
C SER A 15 -7.04 8.11 -2.69
N SER A 16 -6.60 9.36 -2.81
CA SER A 16 -7.22 10.36 -3.68
C SER A 16 -7.29 9.91 -5.15
N SER A 17 -8.26 10.37 -5.92
CA SER A 17 -8.35 10.13 -7.37
C SER A 17 -7.55 11.15 -8.19
N GLU A 18 -7.05 12.22 -7.56
CA GLU A 18 -6.32 13.30 -8.22
C GLU A 18 -4.83 12.99 -8.37
N VAL A 19 -4.48 12.40 -9.51
CA VAL A 19 -3.07 12.19 -9.92
C VAL A 19 -2.37 13.53 -10.08
N GLY A 20 -1.19 13.67 -9.49
CA GLY A 20 -0.36 14.88 -9.46
C GLY A 20 -0.48 15.68 -8.15
N GLN A 21 -1.59 15.58 -7.44
CA GLN A 21 -1.80 16.27 -6.15
C GLN A 21 -1.86 15.32 -4.95
N ARG A 22 -1.95 14.01 -5.21
CA ARG A 22 -2.10 12.94 -4.21
C ARG A 22 -1.13 13.09 -3.05
N VAL A 23 0.16 13.27 -3.34
CA VAL A 23 1.21 13.31 -2.31
C VAL A 23 1.01 14.50 -1.37
N ALA A 24 0.75 15.69 -1.91
CA ALA A 24 0.54 16.90 -1.10
C ALA A 24 -0.72 16.79 -0.23
N GLN A 25 -1.81 16.26 -0.79
CA GLN A 25 -3.06 16.03 -0.07
C GLN A 25 -2.88 15.02 1.06
N HIS A 26 -2.23 13.89 0.79
CA HIS A 26 -1.96 12.86 1.79
C HIS A 26 -1.01 13.38 2.89
N ALA A 27 0.03 14.16 2.54
CA ALA A 27 0.90 14.78 3.53
C ALA A 27 0.13 15.69 4.49
N ALA A 28 -0.82 16.48 3.99
CA ALA A 28 -1.65 17.34 4.84
C ALA A 28 -2.52 16.52 5.81
N VAL A 29 -3.10 15.40 5.35
CA VAL A 29 -3.89 14.51 6.20
C VAL A 29 -3.02 13.81 7.24
N ILE A 30 -1.87 13.28 6.85
CA ILE A 30 -0.93 12.59 7.76
C ILE A 30 -0.47 13.56 8.85
N ASN A 31 -0.08 14.78 8.48
CA ASN A 31 0.33 15.80 9.44
C ASN A 31 -0.81 16.18 10.38
N ALA A 32 -2.04 16.32 9.89
CA ALA A 32 -3.18 16.63 10.73
C ALA A 32 -3.51 15.47 11.70
N ALA A 33 -3.42 14.21 11.25
CA ALA A 33 -3.61 13.03 12.09
C ALA A 33 -2.54 12.93 13.19
N LYS A 34 -1.28 13.24 12.87
CA LYS A 34 -0.19 13.34 13.85
C LYS A 34 -0.51 14.37 14.94
N HIS A 35 -0.87 15.59 14.55
CA HIS A 35 -1.19 16.66 15.50
C HIS A 35 -2.41 16.34 16.37
N ALA A 36 -3.38 15.61 15.84
CA ALA A 36 -4.58 15.20 16.57
C ALA A 36 -4.37 13.99 17.50
N GLY A 37 -3.20 13.34 17.47
CA GLY A 37 -2.92 12.18 18.33
C GLY A 37 -3.65 10.91 17.92
N VAL A 38 -3.93 10.73 16.62
CA VAL A 38 -4.53 9.50 16.09
C VAL A 38 -3.67 8.29 16.46
N LYS A 39 -4.30 7.23 16.99
CA LYS A 39 -3.61 6.03 17.49
C LYS A 39 -3.39 4.97 16.42
N LEU A 40 -4.15 5.00 15.32
CA LEU A 40 -3.99 4.08 14.20
C LEU A 40 -4.43 4.72 12.88
N LEU A 41 -3.60 4.62 11.84
CA LEU A 41 -3.94 5.07 10.49
C LEU A 41 -3.88 3.91 9.49
N ALA A 42 -5.01 3.57 8.88
CA ALA A 42 -5.07 2.63 7.77
C ALA A 42 -5.05 3.38 6.43
N TYR A 43 -4.28 2.91 5.45
CA TYR A 43 -4.17 3.54 4.13
C TYR A 43 -4.44 2.53 3.01
N THR A 44 -5.31 2.89 2.06
CA THR A 44 -5.55 2.09 0.84
C THR A 44 -4.44 2.33 -0.17
N SER A 45 -3.44 1.46 -0.16
CA SER A 45 -2.33 1.47 -1.10
C SER A 45 -2.60 0.57 -2.32
N LEU A 46 -1.62 0.44 -3.20
CA LEU A 46 -1.67 -0.37 -4.42
C LEU A 46 -0.84 -1.65 -4.27
N LEU A 47 -1.37 -2.79 -4.71
CA LEU A 47 -0.62 -4.04 -4.78
C LEU A 47 0.57 -3.89 -5.74
N HIS A 48 1.75 -4.36 -5.30
CA HIS A 48 3.02 -4.20 -6.03
C HIS A 48 3.35 -2.75 -6.41
N ALA A 49 2.97 -1.78 -5.56
CA ALA A 49 3.40 -0.39 -5.72
C ALA A 49 4.94 -0.27 -5.85
N ASP A 50 5.73 -1.22 -5.34
CA ASP A 50 7.18 -1.30 -5.47
C ASP A 50 7.67 -1.69 -6.89
N LYS A 51 6.84 -2.36 -7.70
CA LYS A 51 7.21 -2.88 -9.04
C LYS A 51 6.37 -2.33 -10.18
N SER A 52 5.31 -1.59 -9.86
CA SER A 52 4.45 -0.98 -10.87
C SER A 52 5.22 0.09 -11.66
N THR A 53 5.16 -0.02 -12.99
CA THR A 53 5.68 0.96 -13.97
C THR A 53 4.65 2.02 -14.33
N LEU A 54 3.44 1.91 -13.80
CA LEU A 54 2.40 2.93 -13.93
C LEU A 54 2.73 4.10 -13.00
N GLY A 55 2.58 5.35 -13.45
CA GLY A 55 2.84 6.55 -12.63
C GLY A 55 2.03 6.60 -11.32
N LEU A 56 0.95 5.83 -11.21
CA LEU A 56 0.21 5.61 -9.97
C LEU A 56 1.05 4.92 -8.89
N GLY A 57 1.96 4.02 -9.27
CA GLY A 57 2.85 3.33 -8.34
C GLY A 57 3.75 4.32 -7.57
N ASP A 58 4.24 5.36 -8.23
CA ASP A 58 5.11 6.38 -7.63
C ASP A 58 4.41 7.17 -6.52
N GLU A 59 3.18 7.61 -6.74
CA GLU A 59 2.46 8.41 -5.74
C GLU A 59 2.05 7.58 -4.51
N HIS A 60 1.73 6.30 -4.72
CA HIS A 60 1.49 5.35 -3.63
C HIS A 60 2.77 5.06 -2.85
N ARG A 61 3.92 4.86 -3.52
CA ARG A 61 5.24 4.71 -2.87
C ARG A 61 5.59 5.94 -2.02
N ALA A 62 5.40 7.15 -2.57
CA ALA A 62 5.65 8.40 -1.85
C ALA A 62 4.75 8.52 -0.62
N THR A 63 3.48 8.16 -0.72
CA THR A 63 2.56 8.16 0.43
C THR A 63 2.97 7.14 1.49
N GLU A 64 3.35 5.92 1.09
CA GLU A 64 3.85 4.90 2.03
C GLU A 64 5.14 5.34 2.75
N ALA A 65 6.01 6.10 2.07
CA ALA A 65 7.20 6.69 2.67
C ALA A 65 6.84 7.74 3.73
N LEU A 66 5.96 8.68 3.40
CA LEU A 66 5.45 9.69 4.35
C LEU A 66 4.80 9.06 5.58
N LEU A 67 4.04 7.98 5.40
CA LEU A 67 3.43 7.23 6.50
C LEU A 67 4.49 6.57 7.39
N ARG A 68 5.55 6.02 6.81
CA ARG A 68 6.66 5.43 7.58
C ARG A 68 7.44 6.49 8.37
N GLU A 69 7.67 7.65 7.78
CA GLU A 69 8.33 8.79 8.42
C GLU A 69 7.45 9.48 9.47
N SER A 70 6.12 9.30 9.38
CA SER A 70 5.16 9.96 10.27
C SER A 70 5.33 9.57 11.75
N GLY A 71 5.82 8.35 12.02
CA GLY A 71 5.86 7.76 13.37
C GLY A 71 4.50 7.27 13.89
N LEU A 72 3.43 7.39 13.09
CA LEU A 72 2.12 6.85 13.45
C LEU A 72 2.11 5.31 13.34
N PRO A 73 1.34 4.62 14.18
CA PRO A 73 0.98 3.22 13.92
C PRO A 73 0.15 3.12 12.64
N VAL A 74 0.62 2.37 11.65
CA VAL A 74 0.04 2.32 10.30
C VAL A 74 -0.29 0.90 9.85
N VAL A 75 -1.43 0.75 9.16
CA VAL A 75 -1.81 -0.46 8.40
C VAL A 75 -1.89 -0.12 6.91
N LEU A 76 -1.16 -0.87 6.08
CA LEU A 76 -1.19 -0.70 4.62
C LEU A 76 -2.13 -1.73 3.99
N LEU A 77 -3.21 -1.24 3.37
CA LEU A 77 -4.19 -2.05 2.64
C LEU A 77 -3.86 -1.98 1.14
N ARG A 78 -2.98 -2.86 0.67
CA ARG A 78 -2.52 -2.87 -0.73
C ARG A 78 -3.54 -3.57 -1.63
N ASN A 79 -4.46 -2.78 -2.18
CA ASN A 79 -5.57 -3.29 -2.97
C ASN A 79 -5.10 -3.79 -4.35
N GLY A 80 -5.62 -4.94 -4.76
CA GLY A 80 -5.51 -5.44 -6.12
C GLY A 80 -6.52 -4.77 -7.05
N TRP A 81 -6.68 -5.31 -8.26
CA TRP A 81 -7.71 -4.81 -9.16
C TRP A 81 -9.11 -5.18 -8.68
N TYR A 82 -9.97 -4.18 -8.71
CA TYR A 82 -11.40 -4.31 -8.43
C TYR A 82 -12.13 -4.98 -9.60
N THR A 83 -12.93 -6.01 -9.30
CA THR A 83 -13.65 -6.82 -10.30
C THR A 83 -14.69 -6.03 -11.10
N GLU A 84 -15.20 -4.92 -10.57
CA GLU A 84 -16.13 -4.04 -11.29
C GLU A 84 -15.48 -3.29 -12.46
N THR A 85 -14.14 -3.22 -12.55
CA THR A 85 -13.41 -2.64 -13.70
C THR A 85 -13.33 -3.58 -14.91
N THR A 86 -13.94 -4.76 -14.82
CA THR A 86 -13.94 -5.81 -15.86
C THR A 86 -14.31 -5.31 -17.27
N PRO A 87 -15.27 -4.39 -17.49
CA PRO A 87 -15.57 -3.92 -18.85
C PRO A 87 -14.40 -3.19 -19.51
N GLN A 88 -13.61 -2.43 -18.74
CA GLN A 88 -12.44 -1.70 -19.24
C GLN A 88 -11.24 -2.62 -19.44
N VAL A 89 -11.06 -3.60 -18.55
CA VAL A 89 -9.98 -4.59 -18.61
C VAL A 89 -10.13 -5.52 -19.82
N LEU A 90 -11.36 -5.95 -20.14
CA LEU A 90 -11.63 -6.79 -21.32
C LEU A 90 -11.48 -6.04 -22.65
N ARG A 91 -11.62 -4.71 -22.66
CA ARG A 91 -11.39 -3.88 -23.86
C ARG A 91 -9.90 -3.63 -24.15
N HIS A 92 -9.03 -3.72 -23.15
CA HIS A 92 -7.58 -3.50 -23.29
C HIS A 92 -6.80 -4.55 -22.49
N PRO A 93 -6.76 -5.82 -22.96
CA PRO A 93 -6.15 -6.94 -22.23
C PRO A 93 -4.66 -6.73 -21.91
N TRP A 94 -3.96 -5.87 -22.67
CA TRP A 94 -2.57 -5.48 -22.42
C TRP A 94 -2.35 -4.80 -21.05
N ILE A 95 -3.39 -4.22 -20.44
CA ILE A 95 -3.32 -3.64 -19.09
C ILE A 95 -3.02 -4.73 -18.05
N MET A 96 -3.56 -5.95 -18.22
CA MET A 96 -3.28 -7.08 -17.33
C MET A 96 -1.87 -7.65 -17.52
N VAL A 97 -1.28 -7.51 -18.69
CA VAL A 97 0.06 -8.07 -18.98
C VAL A 97 1.18 -7.23 -18.37
N HIS A 98 0.98 -5.91 -18.26
CA HIS A 98 1.98 -4.98 -17.69
C HIS A 98 1.84 -4.77 -16.18
N SER A 99 0.74 -5.22 -15.58
CA SER A 99 0.55 -5.24 -14.15
C SER A 99 0.43 -6.70 -13.73
N SER A 100 1.51 -7.26 -13.19
CA SER A 100 1.60 -8.68 -12.80
C SER A 100 0.48 -9.09 -11.84
N VAL A 101 -0.66 -9.53 -12.38
CA VAL A 101 -1.77 -10.13 -11.64
C VAL A 101 -1.66 -11.64 -11.82
N GLN A 102 -1.16 -12.31 -10.79
CA GLN A 102 -1.46 -13.73 -10.59
C GLN A 102 -2.87 -13.81 -10.01
N PRO A 103 -3.72 -14.77 -10.42
CA PRO A 103 -4.95 -15.05 -9.72
C PRO A 103 -4.61 -15.41 -8.28
N VAL A 104 -5.18 -14.68 -7.30
CA VAL A 104 -4.94 -14.93 -5.88
C VAL A 104 -5.69 -16.20 -5.49
N VAL A 105 -5.02 -17.35 -5.63
CA VAL A 105 -5.50 -18.63 -5.12
C VAL A 105 -4.66 -18.97 -3.88
N GLY A 106 -5.30 -18.93 -2.70
CA GLY A 106 -4.82 -19.59 -1.49
C GLY A 106 -3.83 -18.82 -0.62
N VAL A 107 -4.25 -18.53 0.61
CA VAL A 107 -3.39 -18.12 1.73
C VAL A 107 -2.37 -19.23 2.02
N SER A 108 -1.07 -18.90 2.07
CA SER A 108 -0.04 -19.80 2.62
C SER A 108 0.90 -18.99 3.52
N PRO A 109 1.12 -19.38 4.79
CA PRO A 109 1.96 -18.64 5.72
C PRO A 109 3.42 -19.14 5.62
N GLN A 110 4.35 -18.31 5.13
CA GLN A 110 5.77 -18.67 5.16
C GLN A 110 6.43 -18.25 6.50
N LEU A 111 6.70 -19.28 7.31
CA LEU A 111 7.63 -19.33 8.43
C LEU A 111 9.08 -19.00 7.97
N PRO A 112 9.94 -18.34 8.78
CA PRO A 112 11.29 -18.01 8.34
C PRO A 112 12.22 -19.24 8.31
N ALA A 113 12.91 -19.44 7.19
CA ALA A 113 13.91 -20.48 7.03
C ALA A 113 15.21 -20.14 7.81
N LYS A 114 15.49 -20.92 8.85
CA LYS A 114 16.82 -20.98 9.49
C LYS A 114 17.17 -22.43 9.80
N ILE A 115 17.81 -23.14 8.86
CA ILE A 115 18.54 -24.40 9.14
C ILE A 115 19.86 -24.43 8.36
N MET A 116 20.91 -23.99 9.07
CA MET A 116 22.23 -24.62 9.25
C MET A 116 22.72 -25.64 8.20
N ARG A 117 23.75 -25.26 7.42
CA ARG A 117 24.62 -26.21 6.70
C ARG A 117 25.85 -26.52 7.56
N LYS A 118 25.97 -27.74 8.07
CA LYS A 118 27.23 -28.32 8.58
C LYS A 118 28.00 -28.98 7.43
N PRO A 119 29.34 -28.98 7.44
CA PRO A 119 30.16 -29.54 6.36
C PRO A 119 30.21 -31.07 6.44
N LEU A 120 30.13 -31.72 5.27
CA LEU A 120 30.33 -33.16 5.07
C LEU A 120 31.82 -33.49 5.20
N LEU A 121 32.17 -34.37 6.14
CA LEU A 121 33.43 -35.13 6.13
C LEU A 121 33.44 -36.06 4.91
N ARG A 122 34.60 -36.20 4.26
CA ARG A 122 34.90 -37.24 3.28
C ARG A 122 36.01 -38.15 3.82
N CYS A 123 35.79 -39.45 3.64
CA CYS A 123 36.70 -40.61 3.65
C CYS A 123 37.52 -40.88 4.91
#